data_AF-A0A0C2DFD9-F1
#
_entry.id   AF-A0A0C2DFD9-F1
#
_cell.length_a   1.000
_cell.length_b   1.000
_cell.length_c   1.000
_cell.angle_alpha   90.00
_cell.angle_beta   90.00
_cell.angle_gamma   90.00
#
_symmetry.space_group_name_H-M   'P 1'
#
loop_
_entity.id
_entity.type
_entity.pdbx_description
1 polymer ?
#
loop_
_entity_poly.entity_id
_entity_poly.type
_entity_poly.pdbx_seq_one_letter_code
_entity_poly.pdbx_strand_id
1 'polypeptide(L)'
;MENCGRISTSRLRYIQQFEETLRHDFPAATGPAAALIESIQGVGGTMQFSRGFLKRAFDAVHKRGGLTISDEVQTGFGRLGSHFWGYEAQDAQPDIVTMAKGIGNGFPMGAVVTTEEIAASFGKALYFNTFGGNPMASVVGKTVLEVIEEEKLQENCAVVGDYFFKQLASIDSPLIGDIRGKGLMIGMEFIDEDGKPLAADRVSNIFEGVKDRGVLLGKGGINGNCFRIKPPMCITKKDVDTCVSAIADALKHGK
;
A
#
# COMPACT_ATOMS: atom_id res chain seq x y z
N MET A 1 6.02 4.54 31.80
CA MET A 1 7.23 5.38 31.83
C MET A 1 8.16 4.92 30.73
N GLU A 2 8.78 5.89 30.08
CA GLU A 2 9.43 5.89 28.76
C GLU A 2 10.28 4.68 28.40
N ASN A 3 10.04 4.16 27.19
CA ASN A 3 11.10 3.58 26.36
C ASN A 3 11.22 4.43 25.08
N CYS A 4 11.45 5.73 25.28
CA CYS A 4 11.90 6.67 24.27
C CYS A 4 13.44 6.62 24.29
N GLY A 5 14.11 6.04 23.28
CA GLY A 5 15.57 6.01 23.36
C GLY A 5 16.39 5.26 22.32
N ARG A 6 15.81 4.56 21.34
CA ARG A 6 16.58 4.09 20.17
C ARG A 6 15.77 4.30 18.90
N ILE A 7 15.96 5.45 18.26
CA ILE A 7 15.65 5.59 16.85
C ILE A 7 16.52 4.53 16.14
N SER A 8 15.90 3.49 15.57
CA SER A 8 16.61 2.47 14.81
C SER A 8 17.55 3.13 13.79
N THR A 9 18.81 2.70 13.73
CA THR A 9 19.80 3.19 12.76
C THR A 9 19.35 3.01 11.31
N SER A 10 18.41 2.10 11.03
CA SER A 10 17.79 1.96 9.70
C SER A 10 16.83 3.08 9.35
N ARG A 11 16.09 3.64 10.34
CA ARG A 11 15.12 4.74 10.12
C ARG A 11 15.81 5.99 9.61
N LEU A 12 16.98 6.33 10.17
CA LEU A 12 17.75 7.49 9.74
C LEU A 12 18.43 7.26 8.39
N ARG A 13 18.87 6.03 8.09
CA ARG A 13 19.57 5.71 6.84
C ARG A 13 18.73 5.96 5.59
N TYR A 14 17.46 5.53 5.56
CA TYR A 14 16.64 5.71 4.36
C TYR A 14 16.33 7.17 4.04
N ILE A 15 16.00 7.97 5.06
CA ILE A 15 15.74 9.40 4.83
C ILE A 15 17.02 10.15 4.47
N GLN A 16 18.18 9.78 5.06
CA GLN A 16 19.47 10.34 4.68
C GLN A 16 19.82 10.03 3.23
N GLN A 17 19.65 8.79 2.78
CA GLN A 17 19.86 8.41 1.38
C GLN A 17 18.94 9.20 0.44
N PHE A 18 17.66 9.35 0.80
CA PHE A 18 16.72 10.14 0.01
C PHE A 18 17.14 11.62 -0.07
N GLU A 19 17.56 12.22 1.04
CA GLU A 19 18.09 13.60 1.07
C GLU A 19 19.41 13.76 0.29
N GLU A 20 20.27 12.74 0.30
CA GLU A 20 21.51 12.71 -0.48
C GLU A 20 21.21 12.65 -1.99
N THR A 21 20.31 11.78 -2.43
CA THR A 21 19.81 11.76 -3.80
C THR A 21 19.25 13.12 -4.19
N LEU A 22 18.39 13.70 -3.35
CA LEU A 22 17.86 15.04 -3.61
C LEU A 22 18.96 16.08 -3.75
N ARG A 23 20.05 16.00 -2.97
CA ARG A 23 21.16 16.97 -2.97
C ARG A 23 22.08 16.82 -4.18
N HIS A 24 22.42 15.59 -4.55
CA HIS A 24 23.51 15.29 -5.48
C HIS A 24 23.05 14.97 -6.90
N ASP A 25 21.82 14.47 -7.07
CA ASP A 25 21.33 14.01 -8.37
C ASP A 25 20.51 15.09 -9.11
N PHE A 26 20.26 16.24 -8.48
CA PHE A 26 19.49 17.35 -9.05
C PHE A 26 20.28 18.68 -9.04
N PRO A 27 20.19 19.50 -10.11
CA PRO A 27 20.81 20.81 -10.13
C PRO A 27 20.33 21.68 -8.96
N ALA A 28 21.26 22.31 -8.25
CA ALA A 28 20.92 23.17 -7.11
C ALA A 28 20.00 24.34 -7.48
N ALA A 29 20.06 24.81 -8.73
CA ALA A 29 19.26 25.93 -9.22
C ALA A 29 17.80 25.59 -9.52
N THR A 30 17.50 24.33 -9.86
CA THR A 30 16.15 23.93 -10.33
C THR A 30 15.48 22.88 -9.45
N GLY A 31 16.26 22.06 -8.74
CA GLY A 31 15.71 20.96 -7.94
C GLY A 31 14.97 19.90 -8.76
N PRO A 32 14.27 18.96 -8.10
CA PRO A 32 13.36 18.02 -8.75
C PRO A 32 12.03 18.70 -9.12
N ALA A 33 11.36 18.24 -10.18
CA ALA A 33 10.00 18.68 -10.49
C ALA A 33 8.98 18.15 -9.46
N ALA A 34 9.04 16.85 -9.18
CA ALA A 34 8.21 16.22 -8.16
C ALA A 34 8.83 14.91 -7.62
N ALA A 35 8.37 14.46 -6.46
CA ALA A 35 8.59 13.11 -5.96
C ALA A 35 7.25 12.36 -5.86
N LEU A 36 7.16 11.20 -6.50
CA LEU A 36 6.00 10.30 -6.43
C LEU A 36 6.32 9.11 -5.54
N ILE A 37 5.50 8.90 -4.51
CA ILE A 37 5.70 7.84 -3.52
C ILE A 37 4.36 7.16 -3.22
N GLU A 38 4.30 5.83 -3.36
CA GLU A 38 3.20 5.02 -2.83
C GLU A 38 3.23 5.05 -1.30
N SER A 39 2.13 5.38 -0.61
CA SER A 39 2.09 5.45 0.86
C SER A 39 2.48 4.13 1.55
N ILE A 40 2.12 3.01 0.92
CA ILE A 40 2.64 1.65 1.18
C ILE A 40 2.85 1.01 -0.19
N GLN A 41 4.07 0.53 -0.47
CA GLN A 41 4.36 -0.04 -1.79
C GLN A 41 3.56 -1.33 -2.00
N GLY A 42 2.60 -1.32 -2.92
CA GLY A 42 1.64 -2.41 -3.02
C GLY A 42 2.21 -3.64 -3.74
N VAL A 43 2.80 -3.46 -4.93
CA VAL A 43 3.42 -4.55 -5.71
C VAL A 43 4.74 -5.00 -5.09
N GLY A 44 5.49 -4.05 -4.50
CA GLY A 44 6.76 -4.29 -3.82
C GLY A 44 6.68 -5.20 -2.58
N GLY A 45 5.50 -5.73 -2.24
CA GLY A 45 5.31 -6.67 -1.13
C GLY A 45 4.65 -6.04 0.09
N THR A 46 3.77 -5.04 -0.11
CA THR A 46 3.13 -4.29 0.99
C THR A 46 4.19 -3.67 1.91
N MET A 47 5.23 -3.07 1.33
CA MET A 47 6.35 -2.50 2.09
C MET A 47 5.92 -1.20 2.74
N GLN A 48 6.06 -1.14 4.06
CA GLN A 48 5.79 0.05 4.86
C GLN A 48 7.08 0.83 5.09
N PHE A 49 7.00 2.15 4.99
CA PHE A 49 8.11 2.99 5.42
C PHE A 49 8.20 3.05 6.95
N SER A 50 9.41 3.27 7.43
CA SER A 50 9.61 3.63 8.83
C SER A 50 8.80 4.87 9.20
N ARG A 51 8.22 4.89 10.40
CA ARG A 51 7.35 5.98 10.87
C ARG A 51 7.97 7.36 10.64
N GLY A 52 7.21 8.22 9.95
CA GLY A 52 7.56 9.61 9.66
C GLY A 52 8.48 9.79 8.46
N PHE A 53 8.84 8.71 7.74
CA PHE A 53 9.62 8.81 6.51
C PHE A 53 8.91 9.63 5.45
N LEU A 54 7.65 9.32 5.15
CA LEU A 54 6.91 9.96 4.05
C LEU A 54 6.79 11.47 4.28
N LYS A 55 6.43 11.89 5.49
CA LYS A 55 6.40 13.31 5.87
C LYS A 55 7.76 13.97 5.64
N ARG A 56 8.84 13.38 6.14
CA ARG A 56 10.19 13.95 6.00
C ARG A 56 10.64 14.02 4.54
N ALA A 57 10.32 13.00 3.75
CA ALA A 57 10.63 12.96 2.33
C ALA A 57 9.91 14.10 1.60
N PHE A 58 8.61 14.31 1.87
CA PHE A 58 7.85 15.43 1.29
C PHE A 58 8.40 16.79 1.75
N ASP A 59 8.65 16.97 3.05
CA ASP A 59 9.29 18.19 3.58
C ASP A 59 10.64 18.47 2.88
N ALA A 60 11.43 17.43 2.59
CA ALA A 60 12.73 17.56 1.91
C ALA A 60 12.59 17.95 0.43
N VAL A 61 11.58 17.42 -0.26
CA VAL A 61 11.26 17.76 -1.66
C VAL A 61 10.79 19.22 -1.75
N HIS A 62 9.90 19.64 -0.86
CA HIS A 62 9.43 21.03 -0.77
C HIS A 62 10.57 22.02 -0.54
N LYS A 63 11.54 21.68 0.33
CA LYS A 63 12.75 22.51 0.55
C LYS A 63 13.61 22.70 -0.71
N ARG A 64 13.46 21.82 -1.71
CA ARG A 64 14.15 21.88 -3.00
C ARG A 64 13.27 22.47 -4.12
N GLY A 65 12.08 22.98 -3.78
CA GLY A 65 11.13 23.58 -4.73
C GLY A 65 10.32 22.57 -5.56
N GLY A 66 10.40 21.27 -5.24
CA GLY A 66 9.64 20.24 -5.95
C GLY A 66 8.26 20.01 -5.35
N LEU A 67 7.38 19.40 -6.14
CA LEU A 67 6.06 18.94 -5.71
C LEU A 67 6.10 17.51 -5.15
N THR A 68 5.07 17.14 -4.41
CA THR A 68 4.96 15.82 -3.77
C THR A 68 3.67 15.15 -4.23
N ILE A 69 3.80 13.88 -4.65
CA ILE A 69 2.70 13.07 -5.17
C ILE A 69 2.57 11.84 -4.30
N SER A 70 1.44 11.70 -3.61
CA SER A 70 1.08 10.43 -2.96
C SER A 70 0.31 9.55 -3.93
N ASP A 71 0.87 8.38 -4.27
CA ASP A 71 0.13 7.36 -5.00
C ASP A 71 -0.73 6.56 -4.02
N GLU A 72 -2.03 6.85 -4.05
CA GLU A 72 -3.05 6.23 -3.21
C GLU A 72 -3.90 5.20 -3.96
N VAL A 73 -3.46 4.77 -5.15
CA VAL A 73 -4.23 3.88 -6.00
C VAL A 73 -4.52 2.53 -5.31
N GLN A 74 -3.63 2.06 -4.43
CA GLN A 74 -3.83 0.81 -3.66
C GLN A 74 -4.21 1.01 -2.19
N THR A 75 -3.83 2.15 -1.60
CA THR A 75 -3.92 2.42 -0.16
C THR A 75 -5.12 3.27 0.24
N GLY A 76 -5.73 3.99 -0.71
CA GLY A 76 -6.85 4.89 -0.45
C GLY A 76 -8.16 4.18 -0.13
N PHE A 77 -9.21 5.00 0.05
CA PHE A 77 -10.59 4.56 0.30
C PHE A 77 -10.77 3.71 1.56
N GLY A 78 -10.07 4.05 2.64
CA GLY A 78 -10.25 3.40 3.95
C GLY A 78 -9.61 2.01 4.07
N ARG A 79 -8.88 1.54 3.04
CA ARG A 79 -8.26 0.21 2.98
C ARG A 79 -7.40 -0.13 4.21
N LEU A 80 -6.69 0.86 4.76
CA LEU A 80 -5.80 0.69 5.90
C LEU A 80 -6.53 0.67 7.25
N GLY A 81 -7.85 0.90 7.24
CA GLY A 81 -8.73 0.94 8.41
C GLY A 81 -8.58 2.20 9.27
N SER A 82 -7.35 2.50 9.69
CA SER A 82 -7.07 3.64 10.58
C SER A 82 -7.34 5.01 9.95
N HIS A 83 -7.22 5.13 8.63
CA HIS A 83 -7.30 6.39 7.88
C HIS A 83 -7.94 6.15 6.52
N PHE A 84 -8.49 7.20 5.90
CA PHE A 84 -9.12 7.08 4.59
C PHE A 84 -8.05 7.03 3.48
N TRP A 85 -6.95 7.78 3.66
CA TRP A 85 -5.80 7.81 2.77
C TRP A 85 -4.54 7.30 3.47
N GLY A 86 -3.65 6.66 2.71
CA GLY A 86 -2.40 6.10 3.23
C GLY A 86 -1.43 7.14 3.79
N TYR A 87 -1.34 8.31 3.15
CA TYR A 87 -0.41 9.37 3.53
C TYR A 87 -0.71 9.93 4.93
N GLU A 88 -1.99 9.92 5.33
CA GLU A 88 -2.43 10.37 6.66
C GLU A 88 -1.79 9.52 7.76
N ALA A 89 -1.66 8.22 7.52
CA ALA A 89 -1.05 7.28 8.46
C ALA A 89 0.47 7.47 8.66
N GLN A 90 1.08 8.43 7.95
CA GLN A 90 2.48 8.85 8.08
C GLN A 90 2.60 10.36 8.40
N ASP A 91 1.49 11.03 8.74
CA ASP A 91 1.42 12.47 9.01
C ASP A 91 1.97 13.34 7.86
N ALA A 92 1.80 12.86 6.62
CA ALA A 92 2.27 13.54 5.41
C ALA A 92 1.14 14.34 4.74
N GLN A 93 1.48 15.38 4.00
CA GLN A 93 0.54 16.20 3.25
C GLN A 93 1.09 16.39 1.82
N PRO A 94 0.64 15.58 0.84
CA PRO A 94 1.07 15.71 -0.54
C PRO A 94 0.42 16.91 -1.23
N ASP A 95 1.08 17.42 -2.27
CA ASP A 95 0.50 18.44 -3.16
C ASP A 95 -0.49 17.82 -4.16
N ILE A 96 -0.23 16.57 -4.57
CA ILE A 96 -1.01 15.81 -5.55
C ILE A 96 -1.30 14.42 -5.00
N VAL A 97 -2.53 13.94 -5.17
CA VAL A 97 -2.94 12.57 -4.84
C VAL A 97 -3.44 11.87 -6.09
N THR A 98 -2.89 10.69 -6.40
CA THR A 98 -3.42 9.84 -7.48
C THR A 98 -4.28 8.72 -6.89
N MET A 99 -5.41 8.43 -7.54
CA MET A 99 -6.34 7.40 -7.10
C MET A 99 -6.98 6.69 -8.28
N ALA A 100 -7.22 5.38 -8.15
CA ALA A 100 -7.94 4.55 -9.10
C ALA A 100 -8.44 3.30 -8.34
N LYS A 101 -8.54 2.14 -8.99
CA LYS A 101 -8.89 0.83 -8.38
C LYS A 101 -10.16 0.89 -7.52
N GLY A 102 -10.00 1.10 -6.21
CA GLY A 102 -11.08 1.17 -5.24
C GLY A 102 -12.13 2.22 -5.59
N ILE A 103 -11.73 3.35 -6.19
CA ILE A 103 -12.65 4.45 -6.56
C ILE A 103 -13.83 4.01 -7.42
N GLY A 104 -13.64 3.03 -8.30
CA GLY A 104 -14.67 2.57 -9.23
C GLY A 104 -15.18 1.17 -8.93
N ASN A 105 -14.71 0.53 -7.85
CA ASN A 105 -14.99 -0.87 -7.54
C ASN A 105 -14.94 -1.82 -8.77
N GLY A 106 -13.94 -1.64 -9.64
CA GLY A 106 -13.76 -2.39 -10.89
C GLY A 106 -14.22 -1.67 -12.16
N PHE A 107 -15.04 -0.62 -12.06
CA PHE A 107 -15.35 0.26 -13.19
C PHE A 107 -14.12 1.13 -13.55
N PRO A 108 -13.81 1.35 -14.83
CA PRO A 108 -12.67 2.17 -15.24
C PRO A 108 -12.80 3.62 -14.78
N MET A 109 -12.11 3.96 -13.70
CA MET A 109 -12.08 5.30 -13.13
C MET A 109 -10.74 5.53 -12.45
N GLY A 110 -10.17 6.71 -12.72
CA GLY A 110 -9.00 7.23 -12.03
C GLY A 110 -9.16 8.74 -11.87
N ALA A 111 -8.54 9.30 -10.84
CA ALA A 111 -8.55 10.71 -10.58
C ALA A 111 -7.18 11.18 -10.05
N VAL A 112 -6.91 12.45 -10.29
CA VAL A 112 -5.81 13.19 -9.70
C VAL A 112 -6.43 14.36 -8.96
N VAL A 113 -6.16 14.47 -7.67
CA VAL A 113 -6.58 15.59 -6.83
C VAL A 113 -5.35 16.43 -6.53
N THR A 114 -5.46 17.75 -6.65
CA THR A 114 -4.36 18.69 -6.44
C THR A 114 -4.90 20.04 -5.95
N THR A 115 -4.01 20.96 -5.61
CA THR A 115 -4.37 22.34 -5.23
C THR A 115 -4.82 23.17 -6.43
N GLU A 116 -5.59 24.23 -6.17
CA GLU A 116 -6.04 25.17 -7.21
C GLU A 116 -4.85 25.83 -7.95
N GLU A 117 -3.78 26.17 -7.22
CA GLU A 117 -2.57 26.77 -7.79
C GLU A 117 -1.93 25.84 -8.84
N ILE A 118 -1.78 24.55 -8.51
CA ILE A 118 -1.20 23.56 -9.41
C ILE A 118 -2.14 23.31 -10.59
N ALA A 119 -3.45 23.18 -10.34
CA ALA A 119 -4.45 23.02 -11.40
C ALA A 119 -4.48 24.20 -12.38
N ALA A 120 -4.31 25.43 -11.88
CA ALA A 120 -4.25 26.63 -12.72
C ALA A 120 -3.03 26.63 -13.66
N SER A 121 -1.91 26.03 -13.26
CA SER A 121 -0.75 25.84 -14.14
C SER A 121 -1.05 24.89 -15.30
N PHE A 122 -1.83 23.84 -15.02
CA PHE A 122 -2.22 22.82 -15.99
C PHE A 122 -3.24 23.36 -17.01
N GLY A 123 -4.13 24.26 -16.60
CA GLY A 123 -5.08 24.94 -17.48
C GLY A 123 -4.43 25.80 -18.57
N LYS A 124 -3.13 26.11 -18.47
CA LYS A 124 -2.36 26.79 -19.52
C LYS A 124 -1.96 25.84 -20.66
N ALA A 125 -1.95 24.54 -20.41
CA ALA A 125 -1.66 23.53 -21.42
C ALA A 125 -2.94 23.12 -22.17
N LEU A 126 -2.79 22.76 -23.45
CA LEU A 126 -3.87 22.11 -24.20
C LEU A 126 -3.99 20.67 -23.71
N TYR A 127 -4.84 20.46 -22.70
CA TYR A 127 -5.17 19.14 -22.18
C TYR A 127 -6.64 18.82 -22.44
N PHE A 128 -6.89 17.66 -23.06
CA PHE A 128 -8.23 17.15 -23.34
C PHE A 128 -8.26 15.65 -23.08
N ASN A 129 -9.39 15.15 -22.58
CA ASN A 129 -9.64 13.74 -22.40
C ASN A 129 -11.06 13.40 -22.89
N THR A 130 -11.19 12.37 -23.73
CA THR A 130 -12.48 11.97 -24.30
C THR A 130 -13.44 11.41 -23.24
N PHE A 131 -12.89 10.79 -22.20
CA PHE A 131 -13.67 10.05 -21.20
C PHE A 131 -13.55 10.61 -19.77
N GLY A 132 -12.80 11.69 -19.54
CA GLY A 132 -12.71 12.26 -18.20
C GLY A 132 -14.01 12.96 -17.81
N GLY A 133 -14.32 12.93 -16.52
CA GLY A 133 -15.59 13.46 -16.00
C GLY A 133 -16.83 12.68 -16.49
N ASN A 134 -16.66 11.43 -16.96
CA ASN A 134 -17.76 10.62 -17.45
C ASN A 134 -18.88 10.49 -16.38
N PRO A 135 -20.15 10.86 -16.68
CA PRO A 135 -21.23 10.82 -15.69
C PRO A 135 -21.49 9.44 -15.08
N MET A 136 -21.35 8.36 -15.85
CA MET A 136 -21.50 7.00 -15.33
C MET A 136 -20.39 6.66 -14.33
N ALA A 137 -19.13 6.98 -14.66
CA ALA A 137 -18.01 6.82 -13.73
C ALA A 137 -18.23 7.65 -12.44
N SER A 138 -18.72 8.88 -12.56
CA SER A 138 -19.02 9.75 -11.41
C SER A 138 -20.11 9.17 -10.51
N VAL A 139 -21.19 8.63 -11.09
CA VAL A 139 -22.25 7.95 -10.30
C VAL A 139 -21.70 6.70 -9.62
N VAL A 140 -20.92 5.88 -10.32
CA VAL A 140 -20.27 4.70 -9.73
C VAL A 140 -19.38 5.11 -8.56
N GLY A 141 -18.49 6.10 -8.75
CA GLY A 141 -17.60 6.56 -7.70
C GLY A 141 -18.35 7.12 -6.48
N LYS A 142 -19.43 7.89 -6.71
CA LYS A 142 -20.31 8.36 -5.64
C LYS A 142 -20.92 7.20 -4.85
N THR A 143 -21.49 6.22 -5.54
CA THR A 143 -22.10 5.05 -4.89
C THR A 143 -21.08 4.21 -4.13
N VAL A 144 -19.85 4.08 -4.64
CA VAL A 144 -18.77 3.42 -3.88
C VAL A 144 -18.48 4.13 -2.57
N LEU A 145 -18.41 5.46 -2.56
CA LEU A 145 -18.21 6.24 -1.33
C LEU A 145 -19.38 6.07 -0.35
N GLU A 146 -20.62 6.12 -0.85
CA GLU A 146 -21.84 5.88 -0.05
C GLU A 146 -21.79 4.49 0.63
N VAL A 147 -21.46 3.44 -0.12
CA VAL A 147 -21.34 2.07 0.43
C VAL A 147 -20.22 1.96 1.47
N ILE A 148 -19.06 2.59 1.24
CA ILE A 148 -17.97 2.59 2.23
C ILE A 148 -18.42 3.20 3.56
N GLU A 149 -19.21 4.27 3.51
CA GLU A 149 -19.76 4.95 4.69
C GLU A 149 -20.88 4.13 5.35
N GLU A 150 -21.91 3.76 4.59
CA GLU A 150 -23.11 3.06 5.08
C GLU A 150 -22.80 1.70 5.69
N GLU A 151 -21.94 0.91 5.04
CA GLU A 151 -21.54 -0.42 5.52
C GLU A 151 -20.33 -0.37 6.47
N LYS A 152 -19.82 0.83 6.79
CA LYS A 152 -18.67 1.04 7.67
C LYS A 152 -17.45 0.22 7.24
N LEU A 153 -17.16 0.17 5.95
CA LEU A 153 -16.14 -0.71 5.39
C LEU A 153 -14.73 -0.35 5.88
N GLN A 154 -14.45 0.93 6.16
CA GLN A 154 -13.19 1.33 6.78
C GLN A 154 -13.05 0.76 8.20
N GLU A 155 -14.12 0.76 9.01
CA GLU A 155 -14.12 0.13 10.32
C GLU A 155 -13.91 -1.37 10.20
N ASN A 156 -14.57 -2.03 9.24
CA ASN A 156 -14.35 -3.45 8.96
C ASN A 156 -12.89 -3.74 8.57
N CYS A 157 -12.26 -2.87 7.77
CA CYS A 157 -10.84 -2.97 7.44
C CYS A 157 -9.95 -2.95 8.70
N ALA A 158 -10.28 -2.14 9.70
CA ALA A 158 -9.55 -2.13 10.98
C ALA A 158 -9.82 -3.42 11.78
N VAL A 159 -11.10 -3.76 12.01
CA VAL A 159 -11.50 -4.87 12.88
C VAL A 159 -11.10 -6.23 12.31
N VAL A 160 -11.42 -6.49 11.05
CA VAL A 160 -11.10 -7.76 10.39
C VAL A 160 -9.64 -7.81 9.98
N GLY A 161 -9.02 -6.68 9.63
CA GLY A 161 -7.57 -6.60 9.40
C GLY A 161 -6.77 -7.03 10.62
N ASP A 162 -7.06 -6.48 11.81
CA ASP A 162 -6.41 -6.86 13.07
C ASP A 162 -6.62 -8.34 13.40
N TYR A 163 -7.81 -8.87 13.13
CA TYR A 163 -8.08 -10.29 13.27
C TYR A 163 -7.22 -11.13 12.30
N PHE A 164 -7.12 -10.70 11.03
CA PHE A 164 -6.32 -11.36 10.01
C PHE A 164 -4.84 -11.42 10.37
N PHE A 165 -4.26 -10.31 10.85
CA PHE A 165 -2.88 -10.31 11.34
C PHE A 165 -2.65 -11.32 12.47
N LYS A 166 -3.56 -11.38 13.46
CA LYS A 166 -3.48 -12.34 14.56
C LYS A 166 -3.54 -13.79 14.08
N GLN A 167 -4.44 -14.09 13.14
CA GLN A 167 -4.59 -15.44 12.59
C GLN A 167 -3.37 -15.85 11.73
N LEU A 168 -2.86 -14.97 10.88
CA LEU A 168 -1.64 -15.25 10.10
C LEU A 168 -0.42 -15.45 11.01
N ALA A 169 -0.27 -14.66 12.06
CA ALA A 169 0.81 -14.80 13.04
C ALA A 169 0.73 -16.10 13.87
N SER A 170 -0.42 -16.78 13.87
CA SER A 170 -0.58 -18.08 14.55
C SER A 170 -0.08 -19.27 13.73
N ILE A 171 0.24 -19.07 12.45
CA ILE A 171 0.79 -20.11 11.59
C ILE A 171 2.26 -20.34 11.99
N ASP A 172 2.54 -21.49 12.58
CA ASP A 172 3.90 -21.90 12.91
C ASP A 172 4.59 -22.49 11.66
N SER A 173 5.43 -21.69 11.00
CA SER A 173 6.23 -22.14 9.88
C SER A 173 7.54 -21.34 9.79
N PRO A 174 8.71 -22.01 9.71
CA PRO A 174 10.00 -21.33 9.57
C PRO A 174 10.16 -20.62 8.23
N LEU A 175 9.28 -20.90 7.26
CA LEU A 175 9.28 -20.22 5.96
C LEU A 175 8.70 -18.81 6.05
N ILE A 176 7.99 -18.45 7.12
CA ILE A 176 7.38 -17.12 7.27
C ILE A 176 8.41 -16.19 7.91
N GLY A 177 8.90 -15.22 7.15
CA GLY A 177 9.89 -14.25 7.64
C GLY A 177 9.27 -13.00 8.25
N ASP A 178 8.23 -12.46 7.61
CA ASP A 178 7.57 -11.24 8.06
C ASP A 178 6.10 -11.19 7.63
N ILE A 179 5.25 -10.65 8.50
CA ILE A 179 3.85 -10.33 8.20
C ILE A 179 3.66 -8.85 8.50
N ARG A 180 3.36 -8.08 7.46
CA ARG A 180 3.34 -6.61 7.52
C ARG A 180 2.14 -6.02 6.78
N GLY A 181 1.88 -4.75 7.06
CA GLY A 181 0.85 -3.95 6.42
C GLY A 181 -0.02 -3.23 7.43
N LYS A 182 -1.21 -2.78 6.99
CA LYS A 182 -2.24 -2.15 7.83
C LYS A 182 -3.62 -2.50 7.29
N GLY A 183 -4.59 -2.66 8.19
CA GLY A 183 -5.97 -3.00 7.83
C GLY A 183 -6.03 -4.25 6.93
N LEU A 184 -6.74 -4.14 5.80
CA LEU A 184 -6.84 -5.22 4.81
C LEU A 184 -5.85 -5.06 3.64
N MET A 185 -4.70 -4.43 3.89
CA MET A 185 -3.57 -4.44 2.97
C MET A 185 -2.39 -5.12 3.65
N ILE A 186 -2.23 -6.42 3.35
CA ILE A 186 -1.31 -7.31 4.08
C ILE A 186 -0.27 -7.88 3.11
N GLY A 187 0.96 -7.99 3.58
CA GLY A 187 2.07 -8.69 2.97
C GLY A 187 2.55 -9.81 3.88
N MET A 188 2.78 -10.99 3.32
CA MET A 188 3.34 -12.14 4.02
C MET A 188 4.56 -12.60 3.23
N GLU A 189 5.75 -12.40 3.80
CA GLU A 189 7.03 -12.66 3.17
C GLU A 189 7.57 -14.03 3.56
N PHE A 190 8.09 -14.74 2.56
CA PHE A 190 8.71 -16.04 2.73
C PHE A 190 10.23 -15.98 2.64
N ILE A 191 10.88 -16.73 3.53
CA ILE A 191 12.33 -16.84 3.64
C ILE A 191 12.78 -18.31 3.63
N ASP A 192 14.07 -18.53 3.34
CA ASP A 192 14.76 -19.79 3.55
C ASP A 192 15.37 -19.90 4.96
N GLU A 193 16.05 -21.01 5.24
CA GLU A 193 16.68 -21.30 6.54
C GLU A 193 17.79 -20.31 6.93
N ASP A 194 18.42 -19.64 5.94
CA ASP A 194 19.42 -18.59 6.15
C ASP A 194 18.79 -17.21 6.39
N GLY A 195 17.46 -17.10 6.33
CA GLY A 195 16.73 -15.84 6.40
C GLY A 195 16.78 -15.02 5.11
N LYS A 196 17.16 -15.63 3.98
CA LYS A 196 17.14 -14.97 2.66
C LYS A 196 15.77 -15.15 2.00
N PRO A 197 15.40 -14.30 1.03
CA PRO A 197 14.16 -14.45 0.27
C PRO A 197 13.99 -15.88 -0.29
N LEU A 198 12.86 -16.51 0.02
CA LEU A 198 12.57 -17.84 -0.50
C LEU A 198 12.49 -17.81 -2.03
N ALA A 199 13.03 -18.84 -2.68
CA ALA A 199 13.03 -18.96 -4.13
C ALA A 199 11.61 -18.85 -4.72
N ALA A 200 11.48 -18.08 -5.81
CA ALA A 200 10.18 -17.70 -6.36
C ALA A 200 9.36 -18.89 -6.90
N ASP A 201 10.02 -19.97 -7.32
CA ASP A 201 9.39 -21.23 -7.72
C ASP A 201 8.77 -21.95 -6.51
N ARG A 202 9.48 -22.03 -5.38
CA ARG A 202 8.93 -22.57 -4.13
C ARG A 202 7.74 -21.77 -3.62
N VAL A 203 7.81 -20.44 -3.69
CA VAL A 203 6.69 -19.55 -3.33
C VAL A 203 5.51 -19.78 -4.29
N SER A 204 5.78 -20.07 -5.57
CA SER A 204 4.74 -20.41 -6.55
C SER A 204 4.08 -21.75 -6.25
N ASN A 205 4.83 -22.76 -5.78
CA ASN A 205 4.25 -24.04 -5.35
C ASN A 205 3.30 -23.84 -4.16
N ILE A 206 3.68 -23.02 -3.17
CA ILE A 206 2.80 -22.70 -2.03
C ILE A 206 1.57 -21.93 -2.54
N PHE A 207 1.76 -20.95 -3.43
CA PHE A 207 0.68 -20.16 -4.04
C PHE A 207 -0.35 -21.04 -4.76
N GLU A 208 0.10 -21.96 -5.62
CA GLU A 208 -0.76 -22.93 -6.30
C GLU A 208 -1.45 -23.87 -5.31
N GLY A 209 -0.74 -24.30 -4.26
CA GLY A 209 -1.33 -25.09 -3.18
C GLY A 209 -2.46 -24.37 -2.44
N VAL A 210 -2.37 -23.05 -2.26
CA VAL A 210 -3.46 -22.23 -1.68
C VAL A 210 -4.63 -22.12 -2.67
N LYS A 211 -4.35 -21.93 -3.97
CA LYS A 211 -5.37 -21.91 -5.02
C LYS A 211 -6.15 -23.23 -5.07
N ASP A 212 -5.47 -24.36 -5.01
CA ASP A 212 -6.09 -25.69 -5.08
C ASP A 212 -6.97 -25.99 -3.86
N ARG A 213 -6.83 -25.20 -2.79
CA ARG A 213 -7.70 -25.19 -1.60
C ARG A 213 -8.83 -24.15 -1.70
N GLY A 214 -9.02 -23.54 -2.87
CA GLY A 214 -10.13 -22.63 -3.17
C GLY A 214 -9.88 -21.17 -2.78
N VAL A 215 -8.65 -20.77 -2.45
CA VAL A 215 -8.34 -19.39 -2.02
C VAL A 215 -7.43 -18.70 -3.03
N LEU A 216 -7.84 -17.53 -3.51
CA LEU A 216 -7.08 -16.72 -4.46
C LEU A 216 -6.38 -15.57 -3.74
N LEU A 217 -5.06 -15.48 -3.90
CA LEU A 217 -4.22 -14.43 -3.34
C LEU A 217 -3.48 -13.69 -4.46
N GLY A 218 -2.85 -12.57 -4.12
CA GLY A 218 -1.82 -11.97 -4.97
C GLY A 218 -0.43 -12.50 -4.62
N LYS A 219 0.46 -12.59 -5.60
CA LYS A 219 1.91 -12.74 -5.40
C LYS A 219 2.63 -11.44 -5.76
N GLY A 220 3.73 -11.12 -5.08
CA GLY A 220 4.54 -9.92 -5.32
C GLY A 220 5.84 -9.93 -4.51
N GLY A 221 6.33 -8.74 -4.17
CA GLY A 221 7.67 -8.58 -3.62
C GLY A 221 8.72 -8.49 -4.72
N ILE A 222 9.80 -7.74 -4.48
CA ILE A 222 10.88 -7.55 -5.47
C ILE A 222 11.48 -8.90 -5.90
N ASN A 223 11.57 -9.86 -4.98
CA ASN A 223 12.10 -11.20 -5.24
C ASN A 223 11.01 -12.23 -5.57
N GLY A 224 9.75 -11.80 -5.71
CA GLY A 224 8.61 -12.71 -5.94
C GLY A 224 8.28 -13.61 -4.75
N ASN A 225 8.76 -13.27 -3.55
CA ASN A 225 8.69 -14.08 -2.33
C ASN A 225 7.61 -13.62 -1.34
N CYS A 226 6.64 -12.81 -1.76
CA CYS A 226 5.61 -12.29 -0.87
C CYS A 226 4.21 -12.63 -1.39
N PHE A 227 3.33 -13.12 -0.50
CA PHE A 227 1.90 -13.02 -0.72
C PHE A 227 1.42 -11.59 -0.45
N ARG A 228 0.53 -11.13 -1.32
CA ARG A 228 -0.15 -9.84 -1.27
C ARG A 228 -1.62 -10.11 -1.02
N ILE A 229 -2.04 -9.99 0.24
CA ILE A 229 -3.39 -10.30 0.69
C ILE A 229 -4.16 -8.99 0.81
N LYS A 230 -5.06 -8.73 -0.15
CA LYS A 230 -5.83 -7.48 -0.29
C LYS A 230 -7.28 -7.79 -0.68
N PRO A 231 -8.06 -8.47 0.19
CA PRO A 231 -9.41 -8.92 -0.14
C PRO A 231 -10.38 -7.74 -0.32
N PRO A 232 -11.61 -7.95 -0.85
CA PRO A 232 -12.68 -6.96 -0.75
C PRO A 232 -12.87 -6.48 0.70
N MET A 233 -13.27 -5.22 0.89
CA MET A 233 -13.37 -4.61 2.22
C MET A 233 -14.51 -5.19 3.07
N CYS A 234 -15.45 -5.90 2.45
CA CYS A 234 -16.55 -6.61 3.12
C CYS A 234 -16.18 -8.03 3.60
N ILE A 235 -14.92 -8.45 3.50
CA ILE A 235 -14.46 -9.77 3.98
C ILE A 235 -14.80 -9.97 5.46
N THR A 236 -15.21 -11.20 5.81
CA THR A 236 -15.60 -11.57 7.17
C THR A 236 -14.48 -12.34 7.89
N LYS A 237 -14.59 -12.46 9.22
CA LYS A 237 -13.67 -13.31 10.00
C LYS A 237 -13.68 -14.78 9.57
N LYS A 238 -14.83 -15.29 9.11
CA LYS A 238 -14.94 -16.67 8.59
C LYS A 238 -14.15 -16.86 7.30
N ASP A 239 -14.15 -15.86 6.43
CA ASP A 239 -13.35 -15.89 5.20
C ASP A 239 -11.85 -15.82 5.53
N VAL A 240 -11.48 -15.04 6.55
CA VAL A 240 -10.12 -15.02 7.10
C VAL A 240 -9.71 -16.40 7.62
N ASP A 241 -10.55 -17.06 8.41
CA ASP A 241 -10.27 -18.42 8.93
C ASP A 241 -10.04 -19.41 7.78
N THR A 242 -10.87 -19.33 6.73
CA THR A 242 -10.74 -20.17 5.52
C THR A 242 -9.41 -19.90 4.81
N CYS A 243 -9.04 -18.63 4.64
CA CYS A 243 -7.78 -18.24 4.01
C CYS A 243 -6.56 -18.72 4.80
N VAL A 244 -6.57 -18.53 6.11
CA VAL A 244 -5.46 -18.89 7.00
C VAL A 244 -5.28 -20.41 7.04
N SER A 245 -6.38 -21.17 7.13
CA SER A 245 -6.34 -22.62 7.03
C SER A 245 -5.72 -23.08 5.71
N ALA A 246 -6.12 -22.48 4.59
CA ALA A 246 -5.57 -22.83 3.28
C ALA A 246 -4.06 -22.56 3.17
N ILE A 247 -3.60 -21.41 3.69
CA ILE A 247 -2.17 -21.06 3.75
C ILE A 247 -1.40 -22.05 4.62
N ALA A 248 -1.88 -22.32 5.84
CA ALA A 248 -1.22 -23.24 6.76
C ALA A 248 -1.09 -24.66 6.18
N ASP A 249 -2.14 -25.14 5.50
CA ASP A 249 -2.12 -26.46 4.87
C ASP A 249 -1.21 -26.50 3.63
N ALA A 250 -1.16 -25.44 2.84
CA ALA A 250 -0.26 -25.33 1.70
C ALA A 250 1.21 -25.32 2.16
N LEU A 251 1.54 -24.63 3.26
CA LEU A 251 2.89 -24.59 3.83
C LEU A 251 3.38 -25.95 4.33
N LYS A 252 2.50 -26.84 4.78
CA LYS A 252 2.85 -28.21 5.20
C LYS A 252 3.17 -29.15 4.03
N HIS A 253 2.62 -28.88 2.84
CA HIS A 253 2.66 -29.79 1.69
C HIS A 253 3.42 -29.22 0.48
N GLY A 254 3.77 -27.93 0.51
CA GLY A 254 4.57 -27.28 -0.53
C GLY A 254 6.02 -27.73 -0.46
N LYS A 255 6.40 -28.66 -1.35
CA LYS A 255 7.80 -29.01 -1.61
C LYS A 255 8.49 -27.83 -2.31
#